data_AF-A0A174IX86-F1
#
_entry.id   AF-A0A174IX86-F1
#
_cell.length_a   1.000
_cell.length_b   1.000
_cell.length_c   1.000
_cell.angle_alpha   90.00
_cell.angle_beta   90.00
_cell.angle_gamma   90.00
#
_symmetry.space_group_name_H-M   'P 1'
#
loop_
_entity.id
_entity.type
_entity.pdbx_description
1 polymer ?
#
loop_
_entity_poly.entity_id
_entity_poly.type
_entity_poly.pdbx_seq_one_letter_code
_entity_poly.pdbx_strand_id
1 'polypeptide(L)'
;MNKRKKGAGKITQSGNLPRPGQKGPATIILTQPRRFGIDIADYMLAVRAFENVDYSRRFRLYDLFSDILMDTHLTSVIEKRKNAALASSIEFRRNGKPDEKVNKQIRSPWFRKFIGDILDAKFWGFSLVQFYRKGEWVNYDLIPRKHVDPVRRLILRHQTDTTGTSWDEYPDLLFIGSPDDPGLLVKAAIWVIYKRNDVADWAQFAEVFGAPIREYTYPTDDDEARQRALDDADSTGSLSVFVHAEDTVLKLVEAANKTGSADLYDKLCERCNNEISKLFLGNTLTTEASDKGTQALGTVHKDVEEKVTLSDRQDILDVLNYDMADIFAMLGIDTTGGEFCYPEKKLIEPEKKMSILTQLRTNFNLPVGDDYLYEEFGIEKPANYDELKKRQEEKAAEIEAAKARETEKAEEDEPDPEEEPELEKHGKGTPKEKKNALKNAYNWLKRFFGKAPGRDGAALEW
;
A
#
# COMPACT_ATOMS: atom_id res chain seq x y z
N MET A 1 -31.05 -36.11 -23.18
CA MET A 1 -29.60 -36.42 -23.20
C MET A 1 -28.86 -35.23 -23.81
N ASN A 2 -28.48 -34.26 -22.97
CA ASN A 2 -27.73 -33.09 -23.43
C ASN A 2 -26.26 -33.50 -23.61
N LYS A 3 -25.78 -33.58 -24.85
CA LYS A 3 -24.35 -33.71 -25.14
C LYS A 3 -23.67 -32.46 -24.59
N ARG A 4 -23.08 -32.56 -23.39
CA ARG A 4 -22.11 -31.59 -22.86
C ARG A 4 -21.09 -31.38 -23.99
N LYS A 5 -21.09 -30.21 -24.66
CA LYS A 5 -20.04 -29.85 -25.62
C LYS A 5 -18.73 -30.13 -24.91
N LYS A 6 -17.86 -30.97 -25.49
CA LYS A 6 -16.48 -31.11 -25.01
C LYS A 6 -15.87 -29.72 -25.17
N GLY A 7 -15.86 -28.93 -24.09
CA GLY A 7 -15.18 -27.64 -24.07
C GLY A 7 -13.73 -27.83 -24.46
N ALA A 8 -13.14 -26.80 -25.07
CA ALA A 8 -11.70 -26.78 -25.26
C ALA A 8 -11.03 -26.96 -23.89
N GLY A 9 -9.92 -27.71 -23.85
CA GLY A 9 -9.19 -27.97 -22.61
C GLY A 9 -8.54 -26.70 -22.04
N LYS A 10 -7.57 -26.85 -21.14
CA LYS A 10 -6.83 -25.71 -20.59
C LYS A 10 -6.10 -24.92 -21.70
N ILE A 11 -6.16 -23.58 -21.66
CA ILE A 11 -5.39 -22.70 -22.55
C ILE A 11 -3.91 -22.84 -22.19
N THR A 12 -3.11 -23.32 -23.15
CA THR A 12 -1.68 -23.53 -22.94
C THR A 12 -0.85 -22.40 -23.54
N GLN A 13 0.27 -22.07 -22.90
CA GLN A 13 1.14 -20.97 -23.28
C GLN A 13 2.58 -21.45 -23.41
N SER A 14 3.22 -21.22 -24.56
CA SER A 14 4.65 -21.50 -24.78
C SER A 14 5.27 -20.46 -25.70
N GLY A 15 6.59 -20.47 -25.86
CA GLY A 15 7.20 -19.80 -27.02
C GLY A 15 7.03 -20.64 -28.28
N ASN A 16 7.81 -20.36 -29.31
CA ASN A 16 7.92 -21.23 -30.49
C ASN A 16 8.41 -22.65 -30.14
N LEU A 17 9.12 -22.77 -29.01
CA LEU A 17 9.49 -24.05 -28.41
C LEU A 17 8.51 -24.38 -27.27
N PRO A 18 7.97 -25.62 -27.22
CA PRO A 18 7.12 -26.07 -26.12
C PRO A 18 7.84 -26.00 -24.78
N ARG A 19 7.11 -25.70 -23.70
CA ARG A 19 7.66 -25.74 -22.34
C ARG A 19 7.86 -27.21 -21.88
N PRO A 20 8.75 -27.48 -20.90
CA PRO A 20 8.89 -28.80 -20.32
C PRO A 20 7.54 -29.39 -19.87
N GLY A 21 7.24 -30.63 -20.28
CA GLY A 21 6.00 -31.33 -19.94
C GLY A 21 4.82 -31.10 -20.90
N GLN A 22 4.97 -30.24 -21.92
CA GLN A 22 3.93 -29.98 -22.90
C GLN A 22 4.03 -30.94 -24.10
N LYS A 23 2.96 -31.69 -24.39
CA LYS A 23 2.94 -32.76 -25.42
C LYS A 23 2.42 -32.30 -26.80
N GLY A 24 2.26 -31.00 -27.04
CA GLY A 24 1.72 -30.46 -28.28
C GLY A 24 1.90 -28.95 -28.41
N PRO A 25 1.53 -28.36 -29.57
CA PRO A 25 1.64 -26.91 -29.77
C PRO A 25 0.75 -26.17 -28.75
N ALA A 26 1.25 -25.04 -28.25
CA ALA A 26 0.47 -24.20 -27.34
C ALA A 26 -0.70 -23.53 -28.05
N THR A 27 -1.76 -23.26 -27.27
CA THR A 27 -2.88 -22.40 -27.69
C THR A 27 -2.38 -20.98 -27.98
N ILE A 28 -1.48 -20.47 -27.13
CA ILE A 28 -0.87 -19.15 -27.24
C ILE A 28 0.63 -19.28 -27.43
N ILE A 29 1.17 -18.58 -28.44
CA ILE A 29 2.60 -18.46 -28.72
C ILE A 29 3.10 -17.11 -28.24
N LEU A 30 3.78 -17.12 -27.10
CA LEU A 30 4.35 -15.94 -26.46
C LEU A 30 5.56 -15.42 -27.24
N THR A 31 5.55 -14.11 -27.48
CA THR A 31 6.69 -13.34 -27.98
C THR A 31 7.24 -12.43 -26.89
N GLN A 32 8.52 -12.05 -27.02
CA GLN A 32 9.18 -11.16 -26.07
C GLN A 32 8.48 -9.79 -26.05
N PRO A 33 8.29 -9.17 -24.88
CA PRO A 33 7.80 -7.79 -24.83
C PRO A 33 8.85 -6.83 -25.38
N ARG A 34 8.41 -5.84 -26.16
CA ARG A 34 9.26 -4.71 -26.55
C ARG A 34 9.45 -3.82 -25.32
N ARG A 35 10.71 -3.51 -24.99
CA ARG A 35 11.10 -2.63 -23.89
C ARG A 35 12.12 -1.63 -24.41
N PHE A 36 12.10 -0.45 -23.82
CA PHE A 36 12.94 0.71 -24.13
C PHE A 36 12.77 1.23 -25.57
N GLY A 37 13.20 2.48 -25.79
CA GLY A 37 13.04 3.15 -27.09
C GLY A 37 11.59 3.31 -27.54
N ILE A 38 10.69 3.60 -26.59
CA ILE A 38 9.30 3.95 -26.84
C ILE A 38 9.17 5.46 -26.66
N ASP A 39 8.65 6.13 -27.68
CA ASP A 39 8.44 7.57 -27.69
C ASP A 39 6.94 7.95 -27.76
N ILE A 40 6.67 9.25 -27.89
CA ILE A 40 5.31 9.77 -28.02
C ILE A 40 4.64 9.31 -29.33
N ALA A 41 5.40 9.08 -30.41
CA ALA A 41 4.83 8.57 -31.65
C ALA A 41 4.36 7.12 -31.49
N ASP A 42 5.15 6.26 -30.84
CA ASP A 42 4.77 4.90 -30.45
C ASP A 42 3.52 4.90 -29.54
N TYR A 43 3.45 5.83 -28.57
CA TYR A 43 2.26 6.03 -27.72
C TYR A 43 1.01 6.32 -28.57
N MET A 44 1.09 7.32 -29.46
CA MET A 44 -0.04 7.71 -30.33
C MET A 44 -0.45 6.56 -31.26
N LEU A 45 0.51 5.80 -31.78
CA LEU A 45 0.24 4.61 -32.59
C LEU A 45 -0.42 3.49 -31.79
N ALA A 46 -0.05 3.30 -30.52
CA ALA A 46 -0.66 2.31 -29.63
C ALA A 46 -2.12 2.66 -29.32
N VAL A 47 -2.41 3.93 -28.99
CA VAL A 47 -3.77 4.42 -28.72
C VAL A 47 -4.64 4.31 -29.97
N ARG A 48 -4.18 4.81 -31.13
CA ARG A 48 -4.94 4.69 -32.40
C ARG A 48 -5.19 3.25 -32.80
N ALA A 49 -4.24 2.35 -32.52
CA ALA A 49 -4.39 0.92 -32.80
C ALA A 49 -5.40 0.25 -31.87
N PHE A 50 -5.45 0.67 -30.60
CA PHE A 50 -6.46 0.23 -29.63
C PHE A 50 -7.87 0.70 -30.04
N GLU A 51 -8.00 1.98 -30.39
CA GLU A 51 -9.26 2.63 -30.77
C GLU A 51 -9.78 2.23 -32.16
N ASN A 52 -9.05 1.38 -32.89
CA ASN A 52 -9.50 0.89 -34.18
C ASN A 52 -10.75 0.01 -34.01
N VAL A 53 -11.86 0.46 -34.61
CA VAL A 53 -13.20 -0.16 -34.48
C VAL A 53 -13.22 -1.57 -35.07
N ASP A 54 -12.66 -1.76 -36.26
CA ASP A 54 -12.77 -3.02 -37.00
C ASP A 54 -11.74 -4.06 -36.58
N TYR A 55 -10.58 -3.64 -36.07
CA TYR A 55 -9.52 -4.53 -35.60
C TYR A 55 -8.71 -3.86 -34.49
N SER A 56 -9.23 -3.87 -33.26
CA SER A 56 -8.53 -3.33 -32.08
C SER A 56 -7.23 -4.10 -31.84
N ARG A 57 -6.09 -3.50 -32.18
CA ARG A 57 -4.76 -4.12 -32.01
C ARG A 57 -4.13 -3.66 -30.71
N ARG A 58 -4.25 -4.51 -29.69
CA ARG A 58 -3.88 -4.15 -28.31
C ARG A 58 -2.44 -4.49 -27.93
N PHE A 59 -1.73 -5.31 -28.72
CA PHE A 59 -0.38 -5.74 -28.35
C PHE A 59 0.59 -4.55 -28.17
N ARG A 60 0.46 -3.50 -28.99
CA ARG A 60 1.26 -2.26 -28.89
C ARG A 60 1.03 -1.53 -27.58
N LEU A 61 -0.23 -1.44 -27.17
CA LEU A 61 -0.62 -0.83 -25.89
C LEU A 61 -0.02 -1.62 -24.72
N TYR A 62 -0.05 -2.94 -24.77
CA TYR A 62 0.51 -3.78 -23.71
C TYR A 62 2.04 -3.87 -23.72
N ASP A 63 2.69 -3.69 -24.88
CA ASP A 63 4.14 -3.45 -24.96
C ASP A 63 4.51 -2.14 -24.26
N LEU A 64 3.77 -1.06 -24.57
CA LEU A 64 3.92 0.23 -23.88
C LEU A 64 3.73 0.08 -22.36
N PHE A 65 2.70 -0.63 -21.90
CA PHE A 65 2.47 -0.84 -20.46
C PHE A 65 3.61 -1.62 -19.79
N SER A 66 4.11 -2.65 -20.48
CA SER A 66 5.23 -3.46 -19.97
C SER A 66 6.53 -2.65 -19.85
N ASP A 67 6.69 -1.62 -20.67
CA ASP A 67 7.84 -0.71 -20.64
C ASP A 67 7.72 0.34 -19.54
N ILE A 68 6.58 1.04 -19.44
CA ILE A 68 6.43 2.14 -18.48
C ILE A 68 6.45 1.64 -17.03
N LEU A 69 6.06 0.39 -16.78
CA LEU A 69 6.17 -0.25 -15.46
C LEU A 69 7.61 -0.50 -14.99
N MET A 70 8.62 -0.22 -15.82
CA MET A 70 10.01 -0.14 -15.37
C MET A 70 10.32 1.18 -14.65
N ASP A 71 9.44 2.19 -14.74
CA ASP A 71 9.57 3.41 -13.94
C ASP A 71 9.30 3.10 -12.46
N THR A 72 10.26 3.45 -11.62
CA THR A 72 10.24 3.15 -10.19
C THR A 72 9.13 3.91 -9.45
N HIS A 73 8.83 5.13 -9.87
CA HIS A 73 7.78 5.95 -9.25
C HIS A 73 6.40 5.40 -9.57
N LEU A 74 6.11 5.15 -10.85
CA LEU A 74 4.86 4.53 -11.29
C LEU A 74 4.61 3.20 -10.56
N THR A 75 5.60 2.32 -10.54
CA THR A 75 5.47 1.01 -9.88
C THR A 75 5.28 1.14 -8.37
N SER A 76 6.01 2.04 -7.71
CA SER A 76 5.83 2.32 -6.27
C SER A 76 4.40 2.76 -5.95
N VAL A 77 3.86 3.72 -6.73
CA VAL A 77 2.52 4.28 -6.53
C VAL A 77 1.43 3.21 -6.76
N ILE A 78 1.57 2.38 -7.80
CA ILE A 78 0.64 1.26 -8.07
C ILE A 78 0.69 0.24 -6.93
N GLU A 79 1.88 -0.18 -6.51
CA GLU A 79 2.04 -1.17 -5.45
C GLU A 79 1.50 -0.65 -4.12
N LYS A 80 1.69 0.64 -3.80
CA LYS A 80 1.12 1.28 -2.61
C LYS A 80 -0.41 1.13 -2.58
N ARG A 81 -1.08 1.48 -3.68
CA ARG A 81 -2.54 1.34 -3.82
C ARG A 81 -2.99 -0.12 -3.72
N LYS A 82 -2.33 -1.03 -4.43
CA LYS A 82 -2.64 -2.47 -4.39
C LYS A 82 -2.47 -3.04 -3.00
N ASN A 83 -1.39 -2.72 -2.32
CA ASN A 83 -1.08 -3.25 -1.00
C ASN A 83 -2.08 -2.77 0.06
N ALA A 84 -2.61 -1.55 -0.04
CA ALA A 84 -3.67 -1.07 0.84
C ALA A 84 -4.95 -1.93 0.74
N ALA A 85 -5.37 -2.28 -0.48
CA ALA A 85 -6.50 -3.18 -0.71
C ALA A 85 -6.17 -4.62 -0.26
N LEU A 86 -5.01 -5.16 -0.66
CA LEU A 86 -4.58 -6.52 -0.35
C LEU A 86 -4.27 -6.78 1.13
N ALA A 87 -3.97 -5.75 1.92
CA ALA A 87 -3.80 -5.87 3.37
C ALA A 87 -5.12 -6.16 4.09
N SER A 88 -6.25 -5.93 3.42
CA SER A 88 -7.59 -6.10 3.97
C SER A 88 -8.03 -7.56 3.86
N SER A 89 -8.41 -8.18 4.98
CA SER A 89 -8.88 -9.57 4.98
C SER A 89 -10.30 -9.65 4.44
N ILE A 90 -10.54 -10.48 3.42
CA ILE A 90 -11.88 -10.79 2.92
C ILE A 90 -12.40 -12.03 3.65
N GLU A 91 -13.68 -12.02 4.02
CA GLU A 91 -14.39 -13.17 4.60
C GLU A 91 -15.65 -13.47 3.80
N PHE A 92 -15.94 -14.76 3.61
CA PHE A 92 -17.25 -15.21 3.16
C PHE A 92 -18.14 -15.50 4.37
N ARG A 93 -19.33 -14.91 4.40
CA ARG A 93 -20.29 -15.04 5.49
C ARG A 93 -21.64 -15.53 4.98
N ARG A 94 -22.28 -16.42 5.72
CA ARG A 94 -23.68 -16.82 5.53
C ARG A 94 -24.48 -16.39 6.75
N ASN A 95 -25.57 -15.64 6.56
CA ASN A 95 -26.39 -15.10 7.65
C ASN A 95 -25.55 -14.38 8.73
N GLY A 96 -24.54 -13.62 8.32
CA GLY A 96 -23.63 -12.89 9.20
C GLY A 96 -22.55 -13.73 9.90
N LYS A 97 -22.52 -15.06 9.75
CA LYS A 97 -21.51 -15.94 10.34
C LYS A 97 -20.46 -16.37 9.30
N PRO A 98 -19.15 -16.38 9.63
CA PRO A 98 -18.12 -16.89 8.74
C PRO A 98 -18.33 -18.37 8.39
N ASP A 99 -18.26 -18.70 7.09
CA ASP A 99 -18.32 -20.09 6.62
C ASP A 99 -16.91 -20.70 6.58
N GLU A 100 -16.62 -21.70 7.39
CA GLU A 100 -15.27 -22.28 7.48
C GLU A 100 -14.80 -22.94 6.17
N LYS A 101 -15.71 -23.57 5.39
CA LYS A 101 -15.33 -24.32 4.19
C LYS A 101 -14.88 -23.38 3.09
N VAL A 102 -15.65 -22.33 2.83
CA VAL A 102 -15.30 -21.31 1.82
C VAL A 102 -14.09 -20.51 2.29
N ASN A 103 -14.07 -20.11 3.57
CA ASN A 103 -12.95 -19.35 4.12
C ASN A 103 -11.63 -20.14 4.09
N LYS A 104 -11.65 -21.47 4.22
CA LYS A 104 -10.46 -22.31 4.03
C LYS A 104 -9.92 -22.22 2.59
N GLN A 105 -10.79 -22.22 1.59
CA GLN A 105 -10.39 -22.14 0.18
C GLN A 105 -9.77 -20.78 -0.18
N ILE A 106 -10.35 -19.68 0.30
CA ILE A 106 -9.87 -18.32 -0.02
C ILE A 106 -8.64 -17.88 0.80
N ARG A 107 -8.29 -18.58 1.89
CA ARG A 107 -7.02 -18.38 2.60
C ARG A 107 -5.81 -18.89 1.83
N SER A 108 -6.03 -19.63 0.75
CA SER A 108 -4.97 -20.17 -0.10
C SER A 108 -4.27 -19.06 -0.93
N PRO A 109 -2.98 -19.23 -1.28
CA PRO A 109 -2.22 -18.22 -2.04
C PRO A 109 -2.83 -17.81 -3.37
N TRP A 110 -3.59 -18.69 -4.04
CA TRP A 110 -4.23 -18.37 -5.32
C TRP A 110 -5.18 -17.18 -5.18
N PHE A 111 -5.92 -17.08 -4.06
CA PHE A 111 -6.95 -16.07 -3.89
C PHE A 111 -6.33 -14.69 -3.74
N ARG A 112 -5.30 -14.52 -2.90
CA ARG A 112 -4.57 -13.25 -2.79
C ARG A 112 -4.01 -12.79 -4.13
N LYS A 113 -3.44 -13.71 -4.91
CA LYS A 113 -2.93 -13.41 -6.25
C LYS A 113 -4.08 -12.97 -7.18
N PHE A 114 -5.20 -13.68 -7.13
CA PHE A 114 -6.40 -13.36 -7.92
C PHE A 114 -6.97 -11.97 -7.60
N ILE A 115 -7.01 -11.58 -6.32
CA ILE A 115 -7.39 -10.20 -5.94
C ILE A 115 -6.44 -9.17 -6.56
N GLY A 116 -5.14 -9.48 -6.60
CA GLY A 116 -4.15 -8.65 -7.31
C GLY A 116 -4.47 -8.51 -8.80
N ASP A 117 -4.85 -9.60 -9.47
CA ASP A 117 -5.24 -9.59 -10.89
C ASP A 117 -6.59 -8.89 -11.14
N ILE A 118 -7.53 -8.89 -10.18
CA ILE A 118 -8.76 -8.07 -10.24
C ILE A 118 -8.38 -6.58 -10.23
N LEU A 119 -7.52 -6.16 -9.31
CA LEU A 119 -7.05 -4.77 -9.23
C LEU A 119 -6.28 -4.36 -10.50
N ASP A 120 -5.45 -5.26 -11.02
CA ASP A 120 -4.70 -5.02 -12.25
C ASP A 120 -5.63 -4.85 -13.47
N ALA A 121 -6.87 -5.36 -13.44
CA ALA A 121 -7.82 -5.09 -14.52
C ALA A 121 -8.08 -3.59 -14.68
N LYS A 122 -8.17 -2.82 -13.58
CA LYS A 122 -8.34 -1.36 -13.65
C LYS A 122 -7.13 -0.65 -14.27
N PHE A 123 -5.92 -1.14 -14.00
CA PHE A 123 -4.69 -0.52 -14.52
C PHE A 123 -4.44 -0.87 -15.98
N TRP A 124 -4.71 -2.12 -16.35
CA TRP A 124 -4.44 -2.67 -17.68
C TRP A 124 -5.68 -2.67 -18.62
N GLY A 125 -6.84 -2.23 -18.13
CA GLY A 125 -8.13 -2.21 -18.82
C GLY A 125 -8.97 -3.47 -18.58
N PHE A 126 -8.34 -4.64 -18.54
CA PHE A 126 -9.01 -5.88 -18.17
C PHE A 126 -8.06 -6.96 -17.62
N SER A 127 -8.63 -8.01 -17.07
CA SER A 127 -7.98 -9.29 -16.78
C SER A 127 -8.84 -10.43 -17.30
N LEU A 128 -8.23 -11.44 -17.93
CA LEU A 128 -8.92 -12.67 -18.32
C LEU A 128 -8.21 -13.84 -17.63
N VAL A 129 -8.94 -14.61 -16.84
CA VAL A 129 -8.37 -15.74 -16.09
C VAL A 129 -9.11 -17.03 -16.42
N GLN A 130 -8.39 -18.14 -16.44
CA GLN A 130 -8.98 -19.47 -16.58
C GLN A 130 -8.81 -20.26 -15.28
N PHE A 131 -9.90 -20.68 -14.67
CA PHE A 131 -9.88 -21.44 -13.43
C PHE A 131 -9.77 -22.94 -13.65
N TYR A 132 -9.08 -23.63 -12.74
CA TYR A 132 -9.00 -25.08 -12.77
C TYR A 132 -8.75 -25.63 -11.35
N ARG A 133 -9.05 -26.92 -11.16
CA ARG A 133 -8.71 -27.61 -9.91
C ARG A 133 -7.32 -28.23 -9.97
N LYS A 134 -6.57 -28.09 -8.88
CA LYS A 134 -5.28 -28.73 -8.63
C LYS A 134 -5.37 -29.54 -7.33
N GLY A 135 -5.89 -30.77 -7.45
CA GLY A 135 -6.22 -31.60 -6.29
C GLY A 135 -7.45 -31.04 -5.56
N GLU A 136 -7.35 -30.83 -4.24
CA GLU A 136 -8.40 -30.22 -3.40
C GLU A 136 -8.53 -28.70 -3.59
N TRP A 137 -7.50 -28.05 -4.15
CA TRP A 137 -7.41 -26.59 -4.22
C TRP A 137 -7.80 -26.06 -5.60
N VAL A 138 -8.42 -24.87 -5.59
CA VAL A 138 -8.60 -24.06 -6.79
C VAL A 138 -7.29 -23.39 -7.16
N ASN A 139 -7.07 -23.21 -8.46
CA ASN A 139 -6.06 -22.31 -8.99
C ASN A 139 -6.54 -21.71 -10.31
N TYR A 140 -5.78 -20.77 -10.86
CA TYR A 140 -6.08 -20.16 -12.15
C TYR A 140 -4.82 -19.79 -12.92
N ASP A 141 -4.97 -19.64 -14.23
CA ASP A 141 -3.97 -19.05 -15.11
C ASP A 141 -4.47 -17.70 -15.62
N LEU A 142 -3.64 -16.66 -15.50
CA LEU A 142 -3.86 -15.38 -16.16
C LEU A 142 -3.54 -15.53 -17.64
N ILE A 143 -4.49 -15.18 -18.50
CA ILE A 143 -4.31 -15.21 -19.95
C ILE A 143 -3.55 -13.93 -20.37
N PRO A 144 -2.44 -14.05 -21.14
CA PRO A 144 -1.67 -12.91 -21.60
C PRO A 144 -2.53 -11.91 -22.35
N ARG A 145 -2.65 -10.69 -21.83
CA ARG A 145 -3.54 -9.64 -22.37
C ARG A 145 -3.31 -9.32 -23.86
N LYS A 146 -2.07 -9.50 -24.34
CA LYS A 146 -1.69 -9.36 -25.77
C LYS A 146 -2.38 -10.34 -26.71
N HIS A 147 -2.90 -11.44 -26.17
CA HIS A 147 -3.51 -12.54 -26.92
C HIS A 147 -5.02 -12.60 -26.71
N VAL A 148 -5.61 -11.54 -26.21
CA VAL A 148 -7.04 -11.49 -25.87
C VAL A 148 -7.68 -10.31 -26.57
N ASP A 149 -8.69 -10.59 -27.39
CA ASP A 149 -9.62 -9.58 -27.91
C ASP A 149 -10.91 -9.67 -27.10
N PRO A 150 -11.14 -8.75 -26.16
CA PRO A 150 -12.34 -8.78 -25.32
C PRO A 150 -13.61 -8.31 -26.05
N VAL A 151 -13.47 -7.54 -27.14
CA VAL A 151 -14.62 -7.05 -27.93
C VAL A 151 -15.21 -8.20 -28.74
N ARG A 152 -14.36 -8.98 -29.41
CA ARG A 152 -14.77 -10.15 -30.20
C ARG A 152 -14.81 -11.44 -29.40
N ARG A 153 -14.39 -11.41 -28.13
CA ARG A 153 -14.26 -12.58 -27.25
C ARG A 153 -13.39 -13.68 -27.89
N LEU A 154 -12.21 -13.30 -28.35
CA LEU A 154 -11.25 -14.22 -29.00
C LEU A 154 -9.97 -14.40 -28.16
N ILE A 155 -9.41 -15.61 -28.25
CA ILE A 155 -8.05 -15.96 -27.82
C ILE A 155 -7.19 -16.11 -29.07
N LEU A 156 -6.20 -15.24 -29.21
CA LEU A 156 -5.31 -15.16 -30.37
C LEU A 156 -4.08 -16.04 -30.16
N ARG A 157 -3.72 -16.83 -31.17
CA ARG A 157 -2.53 -17.67 -31.09
C ARG A 157 -1.26 -16.83 -31.08
N HIS A 158 -1.14 -15.90 -32.02
CA HIS A 158 -0.09 -14.88 -32.05
C HIS A 158 -0.69 -13.50 -31.75
N GLN A 159 0.09 -12.63 -31.12
CA GLN A 159 -0.35 -11.28 -30.71
C GLN A 159 -0.75 -10.35 -31.88
N THR A 160 -0.39 -10.73 -33.11
CA THR A 160 -0.71 -9.98 -34.35
C THR A 160 -1.89 -10.55 -35.13
N ASP A 161 -2.45 -11.68 -34.70
CA ASP A 161 -3.55 -12.34 -35.39
C ASP A 161 -4.82 -11.49 -35.29
N THR A 162 -5.67 -11.55 -36.32
CA THR A 162 -6.99 -10.89 -36.34
C THR A 162 -8.15 -11.85 -36.04
N THR A 163 -7.86 -13.15 -36.00
CA THR A 163 -8.81 -14.23 -35.74
C THR A 163 -8.24 -15.15 -34.67
N GLY A 164 -9.10 -15.81 -33.90
CA GLY A 164 -8.69 -16.70 -32.82
C GLY A 164 -9.79 -17.67 -32.40
N THR A 165 -9.53 -18.39 -31.32
CA THR A 165 -10.50 -19.29 -30.70
C THR A 165 -11.52 -18.49 -29.89
N SER A 166 -12.81 -18.83 -29.99
CA SER A 166 -13.85 -18.14 -29.19
C SER A 166 -13.70 -18.46 -27.70
N TRP A 167 -13.94 -17.46 -26.84
CA TRP A 167 -14.02 -17.66 -25.39
C TRP A 167 -15.08 -18.67 -25.00
N ASP A 168 -16.17 -18.79 -25.77
CA ASP A 168 -17.30 -19.65 -25.46
C ASP A 168 -16.95 -21.16 -25.55
N GLU A 169 -15.76 -21.48 -26.07
CA GLU A 169 -15.20 -22.83 -25.99
C GLU A 169 -14.68 -23.19 -24.59
N TYR A 170 -14.45 -22.19 -23.73
CA TYR A 170 -13.86 -22.30 -22.40
C TYR A 170 -14.85 -21.82 -21.31
N PRO A 171 -15.64 -22.72 -20.70
CA PRO A 171 -16.64 -22.37 -19.70
C PRO A 171 -16.06 -21.91 -18.36
N ASP A 172 -14.75 -22.05 -18.17
CA ASP A 172 -13.99 -21.76 -16.95
C ASP A 172 -13.24 -20.42 -17.01
N LEU A 173 -13.58 -19.57 -18.00
CA LEU A 173 -13.05 -18.22 -18.12
C LEU A 173 -13.85 -17.20 -17.29
N LEU A 174 -13.12 -16.31 -16.62
CA LEU A 174 -13.66 -15.08 -16.06
C LEU A 174 -13.01 -13.88 -16.73
N PHE A 175 -13.84 -13.00 -17.28
CA PHE A 175 -13.43 -11.69 -17.74
C PHE A 175 -13.73 -10.64 -16.66
N ILE A 176 -12.73 -9.81 -16.35
CA ILE A 176 -12.82 -8.74 -15.35
C ILE A 176 -12.46 -7.43 -16.03
N GLY A 177 -13.26 -6.38 -15.83
CA GLY A 177 -13.08 -5.07 -16.45
C GLY A 177 -14.06 -4.84 -17.60
N SER A 178 -13.70 -3.94 -18.52
CA SER A 178 -14.56 -3.58 -19.66
C SER A 178 -13.85 -3.84 -20.97
N PRO A 179 -14.55 -4.34 -22.01
CA PRO A 179 -13.92 -4.64 -23.30
C PRO A 179 -13.22 -3.44 -23.91
N ASP A 180 -13.82 -2.25 -23.82
CA ASP A 180 -13.35 -1.04 -24.49
C ASP A 180 -12.50 -0.13 -23.60
N ASP A 181 -12.17 -0.55 -22.38
CA ASP A 181 -11.33 0.25 -21.47
C ASP A 181 -9.83 0.05 -21.79
N PRO A 182 -9.07 1.11 -22.11
CA PRO A 182 -7.62 1.03 -22.28
C PRO A 182 -6.86 0.89 -20.95
N GLY A 183 -7.50 1.11 -19.81
CA GLY A 183 -6.90 1.07 -18.48
C GLY A 183 -6.16 2.35 -18.09
N LEU A 184 -5.87 2.51 -16.80
CA LEU A 184 -5.20 3.72 -16.29
C LEU A 184 -3.76 3.91 -16.78
N LEU A 185 -3.06 2.82 -17.12
CA LEU A 185 -1.66 2.88 -17.58
C LEU A 185 -1.49 3.70 -18.87
N VAL A 186 -2.53 3.79 -19.72
CA VAL A 186 -2.48 4.64 -20.93
C VAL A 186 -2.34 6.12 -20.60
N LYS A 187 -2.89 6.56 -19.46
CA LYS A 187 -2.80 7.96 -19.02
C LYS A 187 -1.45 8.24 -18.35
N ALA A 188 -0.88 7.24 -17.67
CA ALA A 188 0.44 7.34 -17.04
C ALA A 188 1.58 7.37 -18.06
N ALA A 189 1.40 6.68 -19.20
CA ALA A 189 2.45 6.47 -20.20
C ALA A 189 3.13 7.75 -20.67
N ILE A 190 2.35 8.81 -20.97
CA ILE A 190 2.88 10.09 -21.44
C ILE A 190 3.85 10.70 -20.42
N TRP A 191 3.46 10.69 -19.14
CA TRP A 191 4.28 11.26 -18.06
C TRP A 191 5.57 10.48 -17.85
N VAL A 192 5.53 9.15 -17.97
CA VAL A 192 6.74 8.33 -17.89
C VAL A 192 7.67 8.58 -19.07
N ILE A 193 7.14 8.73 -20.29
CA ILE A 193 7.94 9.03 -21.48
C ILE A 193 8.63 10.39 -21.33
N TYR A 194 7.89 11.44 -20.93
CA TYR A 194 8.47 12.77 -20.71
C TYR A 194 9.52 12.76 -19.62
N LYS A 195 9.23 12.17 -18.45
CA LYS A 195 10.17 12.04 -17.35
C LYS A 195 11.46 11.32 -17.78
N ARG A 196 11.34 10.21 -18.51
CA ARG A 196 12.50 9.43 -18.93
C ARG A 196 13.39 10.21 -19.89
N ASN A 197 12.80 10.93 -20.84
CA ASN A 197 13.54 11.78 -21.77
C ASN A 197 14.21 12.95 -21.03
N ASP A 198 13.48 13.61 -20.12
CA ASP A 198 13.98 14.70 -19.30
C ASP A 198 15.18 14.28 -18.44
N VAL A 199 15.12 13.12 -17.78
CA VAL A 199 16.25 12.57 -17.01
C VAL A 199 17.43 12.20 -17.92
N ALA A 200 17.18 11.72 -19.14
CA ALA A 200 18.25 11.43 -20.10
C ALA A 200 18.94 12.72 -20.59
N ASP A 201 18.16 13.77 -20.88
CA ASP A 201 18.68 15.07 -21.27
C ASP A 201 19.43 15.74 -20.11
N TRP A 202 18.92 15.59 -18.88
CA TRP A 202 19.61 16.08 -17.68
C TRP A 202 20.94 15.36 -17.46
N ALA A 203 21.00 14.04 -17.69
CA ALA A 203 22.26 13.29 -17.62
C ALA A 203 23.28 13.78 -18.66
N GLN A 204 22.86 14.03 -19.90
CA GLN A 204 23.72 14.61 -20.94
C GLN A 204 24.20 16.02 -20.57
N PHE A 205 23.29 16.84 -20.03
CA PHE A 205 23.65 18.17 -19.52
C PHE A 205 24.70 18.08 -18.41
N ALA A 206 24.53 17.15 -17.46
CA ALA A 206 25.49 16.93 -16.38
C ALA A 206 26.85 16.43 -16.88
N GLU A 207 26.89 15.61 -17.94
CA GLU A 207 28.13 15.16 -18.56
C GLU A 207 28.90 16.32 -19.21
N VAL A 208 28.22 17.21 -19.93
CA VAL A 208 28.86 18.32 -20.65
C VAL A 208 29.24 19.47 -19.70
N PHE A 209 28.39 19.76 -18.71
CA PHE A 209 28.51 21.00 -17.89
C PHE A 209 28.74 20.76 -16.40
N GLY A 210 28.64 19.52 -15.92
CA GLY A 210 28.75 19.18 -14.50
C GLY A 210 30.19 18.98 -14.01
N ALA A 211 31.15 18.78 -14.91
CA ALA A 211 32.57 18.64 -14.57
C ALA A 211 33.41 19.73 -15.28
N PRO A 212 34.40 20.34 -14.59
CA PRO A 212 35.31 21.27 -15.24
C PRO A 212 36.22 20.54 -16.24
N ILE A 213 36.47 21.18 -17.39
CA ILE A 213 37.51 20.73 -18.32
C ILE A 213 38.84 21.26 -17.82
N ARG A 214 39.86 20.39 -17.70
CA ARG A 214 41.23 20.81 -17.38
C ARG A 214 41.88 21.37 -18.64
N GLU A 215 42.49 22.55 -18.54
CA GLU A 215 43.14 23.23 -19.66
C GLU A 215 44.65 23.21 -19.47
N TYR A 216 45.37 22.80 -20.51
CA TYR A 216 46.82 22.86 -20.59
C TYR A 216 47.24 23.60 -21.84
N THR A 217 48.06 24.63 -21.66
CA THR A 217 48.58 25.45 -22.75
C THR A 217 50.07 25.24 -22.94
N TYR A 218 50.53 25.30 -24.19
CA TYR A 218 51.95 25.27 -24.54
C TYR A 218 52.27 26.27 -25.68
N PRO A 219 53.49 26.81 -25.75
CA PRO A 219 53.91 27.65 -26.87
C PRO A 219 53.91 26.85 -28.18
N THR A 220 53.41 27.43 -29.26
CA THR A 220 53.26 26.74 -30.57
C THR A 220 54.57 26.16 -31.11
N ASP A 221 55.70 26.80 -30.80
CA ASP A 221 57.02 26.43 -31.31
C ASP A 221 57.87 25.57 -30.32
N ASP A 222 57.28 25.07 -29.23
CA ASP A 222 57.98 24.26 -28.20
C ASP A 222 57.36 22.86 -28.04
N ASP A 223 57.91 21.89 -28.79
CA ASP A 223 57.51 20.48 -28.74
C ASP A 223 57.83 19.80 -27.39
N GLU A 224 58.87 20.25 -26.66
CA GLU A 224 59.16 19.70 -25.33
C GLU A 224 58.12 20.15 -24.31
N ALA A 225 57.66 21.41 -24.38
CA ALA A 225 56.58 21.91 -23.55
C ALA A 225 55.26 21.18 -23.84
N ARG A 226 54.97 20.90 -25.12
CA ARG A 226 53.81 20.10 -25.52
C ARG A 226 53.85 18.70 -24.89
N GLN A 227 55.00 18.02 -24.93
CA GLN A 227 55.13 16.68 -24.35
C GLN A 227 54.95 16.70 -22.83
N ARG A 228 55.53 17.69 -22.13
CA ARG A 228 55.34 17.86 -20.68
C ARG A 228 53.87 18.09 -20.32
N ALA A 229 53.13 18.88 -21.11
CA ALA A 229 51.72 19.14 -20.90
C ALA A 229 50.86 17.87 -21.07
N LEU A 230 51.19 17.01 -22.04
CA LEU A 230 50.51 15.72 -22.24
C LEU A 230 50.81 14.75 -21.08
N ASP A 231 52.07 14.63 -20.68
CA ASP A 231 52.47 13.74 -19.59
C ASP A 231 51.83 14.15 -18.25
N ASP A 232 51.75 15.45 -17.97
CA ASP A 232 51.10 15.97 -16.76
C ASP A 232 49.58 15.75 -16.79
N ALA A 233 48.94 15.98 -17.95
CA ALA A 233 47.52 15.72 -18.16
C ALA A 233 47.14 14.25 -17.89
N ASP A 234 47.92 13.32 -18.44
CA ASP A 234 47.74 11.87 -18.28
C ASP A 234 47.96 11.41 -16.83
N SER A 235 48.90 12.04 -16.11
CA SER A 235 49.20 11.69 -14.71
C SER A 235 48.11 12.13 -13.71
N THR A 236 47.28 13.12 -14.08
CA THR A 236 46.38 13.82 -13.15
C THR A 236 44.94 13.25 -13.13
N GLY A 237 44.64 12.21 -13.93
CA GLY A 237 43.41 11.40 -13.79
C GLY A 237 42.46 11.45 -15.00
N SER A 238 41.21 11.00 -14.81
CA SER A 238 40.27 10.64 -15.90
C SER A 238 39.29 11.74 -16.36
N LEU A 239 39.39 12.97 -15.83
CA LEU A 239 38.53 14.08 -16.26
C LEU A 239 38.90 14.55 -17.66
N SER A 240 37.95 15.13 -18.40
CA SER A 240 38.19 15.72 -19.72
C SER A 240 39.34 16.74 -19.67
N VAL A 241 40.27 16.63 -20.63
CA VAL A 241 41.42 17.54 -20.77
C VAL A 241 41.42 18.18 -22.15
N PHE A 242 41.69 19.47 -22.19
CA PHE A 242 41.95 20.23 -23.40
C PHE A 242 43.42 20.69 -23.40
N VAL A 243 44.25 20.08 -24.23
CA VAL A 243 45.67 20.43 -24.40
C VAL A 243 45.83 21.13 -25.75
N HIS A 244 46.29 22.37 -25.77
CA HIS A 244 46.34 23.17 -27.00
C HIS A 244 47.44 24.24 -26.98
N ALA A 245 47.77 24.75 -28.17
CA ALA A 245 48.68 25.89 -28.32
C ALA A 245 48.00 27.20 -27.88
N GLU A 246 48.77 28.20 -27.44
CA GLU A 246 48.27 29.47 -26.89
C GLU A 246 47.29 30.23 -27.79
N ASP A 247 47.34 30.03 -29.11
CA ASP A 247 46.48 30.68 -30.10
C ASP A 247 45.12 29.97 -30.31
N THR A 248 44.96 28.78 -29.75
CA THR A 248 43.74 27.99 -29.84
C THR A 248 42.87 28.25 -28.62
N VAL A 249 41.54 28.32 -28.78
CA VAL A 249 40.61 28.56 -27.67
C VAL A 249 39.42 27.61 -27.78
N LEU A 250 39.10 26.91 -26.68
CA LEU A 250 37.85 26.17 -26.55
C LEU A 250 36.76 27.10 -26.00
N LYS A 251 35.65 27.23 -26.73
CA LYS A 251 34.48 27.98 -26.26
C LYS A 251 33.29 27.04 -26.09
N LEU A 252 32.90 26.79 -24.84
CA LEU A 252 31.61 26.22 -24.52
C LEU A 252 30.56 27.33 -24.59
N VAL A 253 29.71 27.26 -25.62
CA VAL A 253 28.60 28.22 -25.77
C VAL A 253 27.40 27.67 -25.01
N GLU A 254 26.99 28.39 -23.98
CA GLU A 254 25.96 27.96 -23.03
C GLU A 254 24.79 28.94 -23.01
N ALA A 255 23.61 28.46 -22.59
CA ALA A 255 22.56 29.36 -22.13
C ALA A 255 23.04 30.09 -20.88
N ALA A 256 22.74 31.39 -20.75
CA ALA A 256 23.31 32.29 -19.75
C ALA A 256 23.13 31.88 -18.26
N ASN A 257 22.35 30.83 -17.96
CA ASN A 257 22.07 30.38 -16.59
C ASN A 257 22.07 28.83 -16.46
N LYS A 258 23.21 28.26 -16.06
CA LYS A 258 23.36 26.81 -15.79
C LYS A 258 22.44 26.32 -14.68
N THR A 259 22.39 27.05 -13.57
CA THR A 259 21.58 26.70 -12.40
C THR A 259 20.08 26.67 -12.74
N GLY A 260 19.61 27.64 -13.53
CA GLY A 260 18.23 27.65 -14.01
C GLY A 260 17.90 26.52 -14.97
N SER A 261 18.89 26.00 -15.71
CA SER A 261 18.70 24.85 -16.60
C SER A 261 18.61 23.54 -15.81
N ALA A 262 19.47 23.34 -14.80
CA ALA A 262 19.41 22.16 -13.93
C ALA A 262 18.08 22.09 -13.13
N ASP A 263 17.63 23.22 -12.59
CA ASP A 263 16.36 23.34 -11.86
C ASP A 263 15.12 23.09 -12.76
N LEU A 264 15.22 23.37 -14.06
CA LEU A 264 14.15 23.09 -15.02
C LEU A 264 13.91 21.58 -15.18
N TYR A 265 14.98 20.80 -15.34
CA TYR A 265 14.90 19.33 -15.48
C TYR A 265 14.27 18.73 -14.21
N ASP A 266 14.80 19.07 -13.03
CA ASP A 266 14.30 18.53 -11.77
C ASP A 266 12.80 18.84 -11.57
N LYS A 267 12.38 20.09 -11.83
CA LYS A 267 10.96 20.49 -11.76
C LYS A 267 10.07 19.76 -12.76
N LEU A 268 10.57 19.43 -13.95
CA LEU A 268 9.80 18.65 -14.93
C LEU A 268 9.66 17.19 -14.47
N CYS A 269 10.73 16.58 -13.99
CA CYS A 269 10.72 15.26 -13.39
C CYS A 269 9.73 15.20 -12.20
N GLU A 270 9.80 16.16 -11.28
CA GLU A 270 8.85 16.29 -10.16
C GLU A 270 7.41 16.46 -10.65
N ARG A 271 7.16 17.31 -11.65
CA ARG A 271 5.83 17.50 -12.22
C ARG A 271 5.26 16.17 -12.75
N CYS A 272 6.08 15.40 -13.47
CA CYS A 272 5.66 14.10 -14.00
C CYS A 272 5.31 13.12 -12.86
N ASN A 273 6.14 13.05 -11.82
CA ASN A 273 5.88 12.21 -10.64
C ASN A 273 4.58 12.62 -9.92
N ASN A 274 4.36 13.93 -9.74
CA ASN A 274 3.15 14.47 -9.13
C ASN A 274 1.88 14.07 -9.92
N GLU A 275 1.90 14.16 -11.24
CA GLU A 275 0.74 13.78 -12.08
C GLU A 275 0.47 12.28 -12.03
N ILE A 276 1.52 11.44 -11.96
CA ILE A 276 1.39 10.00 -11.74
C ILE A 276 0.77 9.73 -10.35
N SER A 277 1.28 10.36 -9.29
CA SER A 277 0.76 10.20 -7.92
C SER A 277 -0.73 10.56 -7.83
N LYS A 278 -1.15 11.67 -8.45
CA LYS A 278 -2.57 12.08 -8.53
C LYS A 278 -3.42 11.09 -9.30
N LEU A 279 -2.94 10.56 -10.42
CA LEU A 279 -3.69 9.62 -11.25
C LEU A 279 -4.08 8.36 -10.48
N PHE A 280 -3.18 7.82 -9.66
CA PHE A 280 -3.39 6.55 -8.98
C PHE A 280 -3.90 6.70 -7.54
N LEU A 281 -3.40 7.66 -6.76
CA LEU A 281 -3.76 7.83 -5.34
C LEU A 281 -4.72 9.00 -5.08
N GLY A 282 -4.97 9.83 -6.09
CA GLY A 282 -5.77 11.05 -5.94
C GLY A 282 -5.04 12.20 -5.24
N ASN A 283 -3.78 12.00 -4.83
CA ASN A 283 -3.01 12.97 -4.07
C ASN A 283 -1.49 12.77 -4.22
N THR A 284 -0.68 13.73 -3.78
CA THR A 284 0.79 13.70 -3.89
C THR A 284 1.49 13.58 -2.54
N LEU A 285 0.97 14.23 -1.50
CA LEU A 285 1.64 14.42 -0.20
C LEU A 285 1.99 13.12 0.55
N THR A 286 1.23 12.03 0.37
CA THR A 286 1.55 10.76 1.05
C THR A 286 2.67 9.97 0.39
N THR A 287 3.16 10.42 -0.77
CA THR A 287 4.23 9.77 -1.55
C THR A 287 5.42 10.70 -1.70
N GLU A 288 5.18 11.99 -1.90
CA GLU A 288 6.20 13.04 -2.00
C GLU A 288 6.09 13.95 -0.77
N ALA A 289 7.08 13.93 0.12
CA ALA A 289 7.11 14.85 1.25
C ALA A 289 7.39 16.27 0.75
N SER A 290 6.49 17.20 1.04
CA SER A 290 6.73 18.63 0.80
C SER A 290 7.25 19.28 2.08
N ASP A 291 8.20 20.21 1.97
CA ASP A 291 8.69 21.05 3.08
C ASP A 291 7.56 21.83 3.81
N LYS A 292 6.37 21.89 3.22
CA LYS A 292 5.18 22.57 3.76
C LYS A 292 4.11 21.60 4.30
N GLY A 293 4.39 20.30 4.39
CA GLY A 293 3.44 19.29 4.87
C GLY A 293 3.17 19.42 6.37
N THR A 294 1.97 19.88 6.75
CA THR A 294 1.51 19.81 8.15
C THR A 294 0.86 18.45 8.44
N GLN A 295 0.88 18.01 9.70
CA GLN A 295 0.21 16.76 10.11
C GLN A 295 -1.28 16.74 9.74
N ALA A 296 -1.96 17.89 9.89
CA ALA A 296 -3.37 18.03 9.51
C ALA A 296 -3.60 17.79 8.00
N LEU A 297 -2.68 18.30 7.16
CA LEU A 297 -2.75 18.06 5.71
C LEU A 297 -2.46 16.57 5.39
N GLY A 298 -1.51 15.95 6.09
CA GLY A 298 -1.24 14.52 5.98
C GLY A 298 -2.47 13.65 6.25
N THR A 299 -3.24 13.95 7.30
CA THR A 299 -4.48 13.22 7.63
C THR A 299 -5.52 13.35 6.52
N VAL A 300 -5.77 14.55 6.00
CA VAL A 300 -6.75 14.75 4.90
C VAL A 300 -6.36 13.98 3.65
N HIS A 301 -5.07 13.97 3.29
CA HIS A 301 -4.59 13.21 2.14
C HIS A 301 -4.71 11.68 2.34
N LYS A 302 -4.46 11.21 3.56
CA LYS A 302 -4.68 9.82 3.93
C LYS A 302 -6.16 9.42 3.81
N ASP A 303 -7.09 10.28 4.21
CA ASP A 303 -8.53 10.02 4.06
C ASP A 303 -8.93 9.91 2.57
N VAL A 304 -8.33 10.71 1.69
CA VAL A 304 -8.54 10.59 0.23
C VAL A 304 -8.00 9.26 -0.30
N GLU A 305 -6.80 8.87 0.12
CA GLU A 305 -6.19 7.58 -0.25
C GLU A 305 -7.01 6.39 0.27
N GLU A 306 -7.60 6.51 1.46
CA GLU A 306 -8.49 5.50 2.03
C GLU A 306 -9.80 5.40 1.22
N LYS A 307 -10.36 6.50 0.74
CA LYS A 307 -11.53 6.46 -0.17
C LYS A 307 -11.23 5.75 -1.47
N VAL A 308 -10.03 5.94 -2.04
CA VAL A 308 -9.59 5.18 -3.23
C VAL A 308 -9.51 3.69 -2.91
N THR A 309 -8.93 3.34 -1.75
CA THR A 309 -8.84 1.96 -1.28
C THR A 309 -10.22 1.34 -1.06
N LEU A 310 -11.17 2.08 -0.50
CA LEU A 310 -12.55 1.63 -0.30
C LEU A 310 -13.27 1.39 -1.63
N SER A 311 -13.05 2.24 -2.64
CA SER A 311 -13.57 1.99 -4.00
C SER A 311 -12.98 0.72 -4.59
N ASP A 312 -11.67 0.49 -4.46
CA ASP A 312 -11.02 -0.73 -4.96
C ASP A 312 -11.53 -1.99 -4.24
N ARG A 313 -11.79 -1.89 -2.94
CA ARG A 313 -12.43 -2.96 -2.15
C ARG A 313 -13.83 -3.27 -2.68
N GLN A 314 -14.63 -2.26 -3.01
CA GLN A 314 -15.97 -2.48 -3.56
C GLN A 314 -15.90 -3.21 -4.90
N ASP A 315 -15.03 -2.78 -5.82
CA ASP A 315 -14.85 -3.44 -7.12
C ASP A 315 -14.44 -4.92 -6.97
N ILE A 316 -13.60 -5.22 -5.97
CA ILE A 316 -13.24 -6.61 -5.63
C ILE A 316 -14.47 -7.41 -5.18
N LEU A 317 -15.28 -6.85 -4.28
CA LEU A 317 -16.50 -7.52 -3.80
C LEU A 317 -17.51 -7.73 -4.92
N ASP A 318 -17.63 -6.78 -5.85
CA ASP A 318 -18.55 -6.88 -6.98
C ASP A 318 -18.17 -8.07 -7.88
N VAL A 319 -16.89 -8.22 -8.22
CA VAL A 319 -16.40 -9.38 -8.99
C VAL A 319 -16.62 -10.69 -8.22
N LEU A 320 -16.34 -10.71 -6.92
CA LEU A 320 -16.47 -11.93 -6.10
C LEU A 320 -17.92 -12.38 -5.91
N ASN A 321 -18.85 -11.44 -5.72
CA ASN A 321 -20.25 -11.74 -5.43
C ASN A 321 -21.11 -11.90 -6.69
N TYR A 322 -20.85 -11.14 -7.76
CA TYR A 322 -21.71 -11.13 -8.95
C TYR A 322 -21.12 -11.89 -10.14
N ASP A 323 -19.82 -11.76 -10.41
CA ASP A 323 -19.23 -12.37 -11.61
C ASP A 323 -18.68 -13.79 -11.35
N MET A 324 -18.22 -14.06 -10.12
CA MET A 324 -17.56 -15.31 -9.76
C MET A 324 -18.50 -16.42 -9.27
N ALA A 325 -19.76 -16.14 -8.98
CA ALA A 325 -20.67 -17.09 -8.34
C ALA A 325 -20.81 -18.41 -9.13
N ASP A 326 -21.01 -18.32 -10.45
CA ASP A 326 -21.14 -19.50 -11.32
C ASP A 326 -19.83 -20.30 -11.42
N ILE A 327 -18.69 -19.60 -11.44
CA ILE A 327 -17.37 -20.22 -11.49
C ILE A 327 -17.07 -20.95 -10.18
N PHE A 328 -17.39 -20.35 -9.03
CA PHE A 328 -17.29 -21.03 -7.75
C PHE A 328 -18.12 -22.31 -7.72
N ALA A 329 -19.37 -22.26 -8.17
CA ALA A 329 -20.24 -23.43 -8.25
C ALA A 329 -19.65 -24.52 -9.17
N MET A 330 -19.12 -24.16 -10.35
CA MET A 330 -18.45 -25.09 -11.26
C MET A 330 -17.19 -25.72 -10.63
N LEU A 331 -16.47 -24.95 -9.83
CA LEU A 331 -15.31 -25.39 -9.05
C LEU A 331 -15.71 -26.06 -7.74
N GLY A 332 -17.00 -26.34 -7.51
CA GLY A 332 -17.55 -27.01 -6.33
C GLY A 332 -17.33 -26.27 -5.01
N ILE A 333 -17.23 -24.95 -5.06
CA ILE A 333 -17.31 -24.05 -3.91
C ILE A 333 -18.74 -23.52 -3.86
N ASP A 334 -19.48 -23.87 -2.82
CA ASP A 334 -20.84 -23.40 -2.65
C ASP A 334 -20.83 -22.01 -2.00
N THR A 335 -21.21 -21.00 -2.78
CA THR A 335 -21.38 -19.61 -2.33
C THR A 335 -22.85 -19.22 -2.17
N THR A 336 -23.78 -20.17 -2.26
CA THR A 336 -25.22 -19.87 -2.18
C THR A 336 -25.64 -19.40 -0.79
N GLY A 337 -26.45 -18.35 -0.73
CA GLY A 337 -26.98 -17.79 0.53
C GLY A 337 -25.92 -17.13 1.42
N GLY A 338 -24.79 -16.72 0.85
CA GLY A 338 -23.79 -15.91 1.54
C GLY A 338 -23.17 -14.86 0.63
N GLU A 339 -22.32 -14.04 1.21
CA GLU A 339 -21.63 -12.95 0.53
C GLU A 339 -20.18 -12.83 1.01
N PHE A 340 -19.31 -12.40 0.10
CA PHE A 340 -17.98 -11.91 0.43
C PHE A 340 -18.11 -10.49 0.98
N CYS A 341 -17.46 -10.24 2.11
CA CYS A 341 -17.43 -8.93 2.75
C CYS A 341 -16.05 -8.66 3.36
N TYR A 342 -15.73 -7.37 3.54
CA TYR A 342 -14.66 -6.97 4.44
C TYR A 342 -15.23 -6.88 5.85
N PRO A 343 -14.77 -7.69 6.81
CA PRO A 343 -15.22 -7.58 8.19
C PRO A 343 -14.78 -6.22 8.72
N GLU A 344 -15.72 -5.44 9.26
CA GLU A 344 -15.41 -4.22 9.98
C GLU A 344 -14.61 -4.57 11.24
N LYS A 345 -13.28 -4.59 11.12
CA LYS A 345 -12.41 -4.56 12.29
C LYS A 345 -12.46 -3.14 12.81
N LYS A 346 -13.29 -2.90 13.82
CA LYS A 346 -13.19 -1.68 14.62
C LYS A 346 -11.82 -1.69 15.28
N LEU A 347 -10.86 -1.02 14.64
CA LEU A 347 -9.54 -0.73 15.20
C LEU A 347 -9.75 0.28 16.33
N ILE A 348 -10.17 -0.22 17.48
CA ILE A 348 -10.27 0.57 18.69
C ILE A 348 -8.88 0.55 19.30
N GLU A 349 -8.23 1.71 19.37
CA GLU A 349 -6.98 1.89 20.10
C GLU A 349 -7.14 1.32 21.52
N PRO A 350 -6.17 0.55 22.05
CA PRO A 350 -6.30 -0.14 23.34
C PRO A 350 -6.77 0.78 24.48
N GLU A 351 -6.32 2.03 24.50
CA GLU A 351 -6.70 3.05 25.48
C GLU A 351 -8.18 3.45 25.36
N LYS A 352 -8.67 3.72 24.14
CA LYS A 352 -10.09 4.01 23.87
C LYS A 352 -10.97 2.79 24.13
N LYS A 353 -10.44 1.58 23.91
CA LYS A 353 -11.17 0.33 24.15
C LYS A 353 -11.40 0.11 25.64
N MET A 354 -10.38 0.37 26.46
CA MET A 354 -10.50 0.31 27.92
C MET A 354 -11.49 1.32 28.47
N SER A 355 -11.47 2.56 27.96
CA SER A 355 -12.43 3.59 28.40
C SER A 355 -13.87 3.24 28.00
N ILE A 356 -14.09 2.74 26.78
CA ILE A 356 -15.40 2.25 26.33
C ILE A 356 -15.87 1.09 27.21
N LEU A 357 -15.04 0.08 27.46
CA LEU A 357 -15.41 -1.07 28.30
C LEU A 357 -15.72 -0.65 29.74
N THR A 358 -14.96 0.32 30.28
CA THR A 358 -15.24 0.89 31.60
C THR A 358 -16.59 1.60 31.61
N GLN A 359 -16.87 2.46 30.63
CA GLN A 359 -18.15 3.18 30.52
C GLN A 359 -19.34 2.24 30.28
N LEU A 360 -19.17 1.18 29.49
CA LEU A 360 -20.21 0.17 29.27
C LEU A 360 -20.57 -0.55 30.57
N ARG A 361 -19.57 -0.84 31.41
CA ARG A 361 -19.77 -1.45 32.73
C ARG A 361 -20.35 -0.47 33.75
N THR A 362 -19.85 0.76 33.83
CA THR A 362 -20.24 1.72 34.87
C THR A 362 -21.52 2.48 34.56
N ASN A 363 -21.76 2.84 33.29
CA ASN A 363 -22.86 3.74 32.92
C ASN A 363 -24.05 3.00 32.30
N PHE A 364 -23.77 1.92 31.55
CA PHE A 364 -24.80 1.16 30.85
C PHE A 364 -25.11 -0.19 31.50
N ASN A 365 -24.38 -0.54 32.57
CA ASN A 365 -24.55 -1.76 33.36
C ASN A 365 -24.60 -3.04 32.51
N LEU A 366 -23.88 -3.05 31.38
CA LEU A 366 -23.81 -4.18 30.47
C LEU A 366 -22.85 -5.24 31.04
N PRO A 367 -23.29 -6.50 31.20
CA PRO A 367 -22.41 -7.57 31.65
C PRO A 367 -21.40 -7.90 30.54
N VAL A 368 -20.13 -7.58 30.80
CA VAL A 368 -19.01 -8.01 29.96
C VAL A 368 -18.44 -9.27 30.56
N GLY A 369 -18.34 -10.34 29.77
CA GLY A 369 -17.74 -11.60 30.21
C GLY A 369 -16.25 -11.44 30.49
N ASP A 370 -15.77 -12.03 31.57
CA ASP A 370 -14.36 -11.94 31.95
C ASP A 370 -13.45 -12.68 30.94
N ASP A 371 -13.95 -13.78 30.35
CA ASP A 371 -13.23 -14.53 29.29
C ASP A 371 -13.01 -13.68 28.03
N TYR A 372 -14.02 -12.89 27.64
CA TYR A 372 -13.90 -11.94 26.54
C TYR A 372 -12.80 -10.90 26.81
N LEU A 373 -12.65 -10.42 28.04
CA LEU A 373 -11.59 -9.47 28.39
C LEU A 373 -10.19 -10.09 28.30
N TYR A 374 -10.00 -11.32 28.78
CA TYR A 374 -8.71 -12.00 28.69
C TYR A 374 -8.30 -12.29 27.23
N GLU A 375 -9.24 -12.78 26.41
CA GLU A 375 -9.00 -13.02 24.98
C GLU A 375 -8.72 -11.73 24.21
N GLU A 376 -9.51 -10.68 24.45
CA GLU A 376 -9.43 -9.42 23.71
C GLU A 376 -8.15 -8.61 24.03
N PHE A 377 -7.65 -8.68 25.28
CA PHE A 377 -6.40 -8.02 25.68
C PHE A 377 -5.16 -8.92 25.58
N GLY A 378 -5.32 -10.19 25.18
CA GLY A 378 -4.22 -11.14 25.05
C GLY A 378 -3.52 -11.45 26.38
N ILE A 379 -4.26 -11.39 27.49
CA ILE A 379 -3.74 -11.67 28.83
C ILE A 379 -4.16 -13.10 29.19
N GLU A 380 -3.22 -13.91 29.68
CA GLU A 380 -3.54 -15.26 30.13
C GLU A 380 -4.43 -15.22 31.38
N LYS A 381 -5.52 -15.99 31.34
CA LYS A 381 -6.42 -16.15 32.49
C LYS A 381 -5.68 -16.89 33.60
N PRO A 382 -5.63 -16.35 34.84
CA PRO A 382 -4.97 -17.02 35.95
C PRO A 382 -5.57 -18.40 36.23
N ALA A 383 -4.73 -19.40 36.51
CA ALA A 383 -5.20 -20.76 36.84
C ALA A 383 -6.13 -20.80 38.07
N ASN A 384 -5.98 -19.85 38.99
CA ASN A 384 -6.75 -19.76 40.24
C ASN A 384 -7.85 -18.70 40.15
N TYR A 385 -8.42 -18.50 38.96
CA TYR A 385 -9.35 -17.42 38.68
C TYR A 385 -10.59 -17.42 39.60
N ASP A 386 -11.21 -18.59 39.82
CA ASP A 386 -12.41 -18.70 40.65
C ASP A 386 -12.15 -18.38 42.13
N GLU A 387 -10.97 -18.72 42.64
CA GLU A 387 -10.56 -18.40 44.01
C GLU A 387 -10.31 -16.90 44.19
N LEU A 388 -9.69 -16.26 43.19
CA LEU A 388 -9.44 -14.81 43.20
C LEU A 388 -10.74 -14.01 43.10
N LYS A 389 -11.72 -14.49 42.32
CA LYS A 389 -13.03 -13.86 42.17
C LYS A 389 -13.82 -13.92 43.48
N LYS A 390 -13.89 -15.09 44.12
CA LYS A 390 -14.53 -15.24 45.45
C LYS A 390 -13.90 -14.31 46.48
N ARG A 391 -12.57 -14.20 46.52
CA ARG A 391 -11.87 -13.29 47.43
C ARG A 391 -12.16 -11.81 47.14
N GLN A 392 -12.42 -11.44 45.88
CA GLN A 392 -12.84 -10.09 45.52
C GLN A 392 -14.29 -9.81 45.95
N GLU A 393 -15.19 -10.76 45.77
CA GLU A 393 -16.59 -10.67 46.19
C GLU A 393 -16.72 -10.58 47.72
N GLU A 394 -15.98 -11.41 48.46
CA GLU A 394 -15.90 -11.36 49.92
C GLU A 394 -15.42 -9.98 50.41
N LYS A 395 -14.36 -9.45 49.80
CA LYS A 395 -13.85 -8.10 50.14
C LYS A 395 -14.85 -6.99 49.76
N ALA A 396 -15.58 -7.13 48.66
CA ALA A 396 -16.59 -6.16 48.26
C ALA A 396 -17.77 -6.15 49.26
N ALA A 397 -18.22 -7.33 49.69
CA ALA A 397 -19.27 -7.49 50.70
C ALA A 397 -18.84 -6.93 52.07
N GLU A 398 -17.58 -7.14 52.47
CA GLU A 398 -17.03 -6.52 53.69
C GLU A 398 -17.01 -4.99 53.62
N ILE A 399 -16.68 -4.41 52.47
CA ILE A 399 -16.66 -2.95 52.26
C ILE A 399 -18.08 -2.37 52.24
N GLU A 400 -19.05 -3.06 51.63
CA GLU A 400 -20.46 -2.65 51.70
C GLU A 400 -21.00 -2.72 53.12
N ALA A 401 -20.70 -3.79 53.87
CA ALA A 401 -21.09 -3.92 55.26
C ALA A 401 -20.43 -2.85 56.15
N ALA A 402 -19.19 -2.45 55.87
CA ALA A 402 -18.51 -1.36 56.57
C ALA A 402 -19.14 0.00 56.28
N LYS A 403 -19.53 0.28 55.02
CA LYS A 403 -20.23 1.51 54.65
C LYS A 403 -21.61 1.60 55.28
N ALA A 404 -22.37 0.50 55.29
CA ALA A 404 -23.69 0.45 55.93
C ALA A 404 -23.59 0.80 57.43
N ARG A 405 -22.58 0.28 58.13
CA ARG A 405 -22.29 0.58 59.54
C ARG A 405 -21.84 2.02 59.80
N GLU A 406 -21.23 2.70 58.83
CA GLU A 406 -20.88 4.13 58.94
C GLU A 406 -22.10 5.04 58.74
N THR A 407 -23.04 4.67 57.86
CA THR A 407 -24.32 5.39 57.71
C THR A 407 -25.22 5.26 58.94
N GLU A 408 -25.28 4.09 59.58
CA GLU A 408 -26.04 3.91 60.84
C GLU A 408 -25.45 4.74 62.00
N LYS A 409 -24.13 4.97 62.03
CA LYS A 409 -23.48 5.81 63.06
C LYS A 409 -23.63 7.31 62.83
N ALA A 410 -23.99 7.75 61.63
CA ALA A 410 -24.18 9.17 61.32
C ALA A 410 -25.59 9.67 61.62
N GLU A 411 -26.56 8.77 61.87
CA GLU A 411 -27.94 9.11 62.27
C GLU A 411 -28.17 9.07 63.80
N GLU A 412 -27.17 8.68 64.62
CA GLU A 412 -27.33 8.52 66.09
C GLU A 412 -26.65 9.58 66.98
N ASP A 413 -25.91 10.57 66.44
CA ASP A 413 -25.27 11.63 67.24
C ASP A 413 -25.79 13.04 66.87
N GLU A 414 -26.98 13.40 67.36
CA GLU A 414 -27.36 14.80 67.65
C GLU A 414 -27.26 15.05 69.16
N PRO A 415 -26.50 16.06 69.61
CA PRO A 415 -26.78 16.71 70.89
C PRO A 415 -27.09 18.21 70.73
N ASP A 416 -28.23 18.62 71.31
CA ASP A 416 -28.70 20.00 71.54
C ASP A 416 -28.46 20.40 73.02
N PRO A 417 -28.59 21.68 73.46
CA PRO A 417 -27.52 22.68 73.59
C PRO A 417 -27.40 23.26 75.03
N GLU A 418 -26.55 24.30 75.20
CA GLU A 418 -26.38 25.21 76.36
C GLU A 418 -25.46 24.68 77.50
N GLU A 419 -24.45 25.39 78.02
CA GLU A 419 -24.11 26.82 78.14
C GLU A 419 -22.57 27.06 77.99
N GLU A 420 -22.20 28.19 77.39
CA GLU A 420 -20.87 28.84 77.40
C GLU A 420 -20.59 29.56 78.75
N PRO A 421 -19.43 30.24 79.01
CA PRO A 421 -18.10 30.28 78.37
C PRO A 421 -16.98 30.05 79.45
N GLU A 422 -15.67 30.01 79.22
CA GLU A 422 -14.78 31.17 79.01
C GLU A 422 -13.29 30.71 78.96
N LEU A 423 -12.51 31.45 78.16
CA LEU A 423 -11.10 31.85 78.33
C LEU A 423 -9.94 30.86 78.07
N GLU A 424 -9.41 31.02 76.84
CA GLU A 424 -8.01 31.21 76.43
C GLU A 424 -6.84 30.72 77.33
N LYS A 425 -5.91 29.92 76.75
CA LYS A 425 -4.59 30.38 76.20
C LYS A 425 -3.64 29.19 75.90
N HIS A 426 -3.16 29.17 74.66
CA HIS A 426 -1.88 28.68 74.14
C HIS A 426 -1.11 27.52 74.81
N GLY A 427 -0.79 26.47 74.01
CA GLY A 427 0.51 25.79 74.10
C GLY A 427 0.61 24.33 73.59
N LYS A 428 1.15 24.16 72.38
CA LYS A 428 2.01 23.05 71.86
C LYS A 428 1.76 21.57 72.27
N GLY A 429 1.60 20.72 71.25
CA GLY A 429 2.10 19.33 71.29
C GLY A 429 1.41 18.34 70.33
N THR A 430 2.03 18.03 69.18
CA THR A 430 1.77 16.81 68.37
C THR A 430 2.34 15.56 69.06
N PRO A 431 1.88 14.33 68.75
CA PRO A 431 2.48 13.50 67.69
C PRO A 431 1.44 12.70 66.85
N LYS A 432 1.47 12.69 65.51
CA LYS A 432 2.31 11.88 64.58
C LYS A 432 2.21 10.35 64.78
N GLU A 433 1.39 9.70 63.96
CA GLU A 433 1.70 8.47 63.18
C GLU A 433 0.41 7.97 62.47
N LYS A 434 0.44 7.90 61.12
CA LYS A 434 -0.54 7.29 60.16
C LYS A 434 -0.79 8.15 58.90
N LYS A 435 -0.55 9.46 58.92
CA LYS A 435 -0.69 10.33 57.72
C LYS A 435 0.50 10.31 56.73
N ASN A 436 1.60 9.62 57.05
CA ASN A 436 2.83 9.63 56.23
C ASN A 436 2.90 8.55 55.14
N ALA A 437 2.11 7.48 55.20
CA ALA A 437 2.15 6.41 54.18
C ALA A 437 1.44 6.82 52.87
N LEU A 438 0.26 7.44 52.99
CA LEU A 438 -0.55 7.88 51.84
C LEU A 438 0.08 9.05 51.06
N LYS A 439 0.74 9.98 51.76
CA LYS A 439 1.46 11.10 51.11
C LYS A 439 2.72 10.65 50.36
N ASN A 440 3.40 9.60 50.84
CA ASN A 440 4.59 9.07 50.16
C ASN A 440 4.23 8.28 48.89
N ALA A 441 3.13 7.52 48.88
CA ALA A 441 2.66 6.83 47.68
C ALA A 441 2.22 7.81 46.57
N TYR A 442 1.51 8.88 46.94
CA TYR A 442 1.08 9.92 46.00
C TYR A 442 2.27 10.70 45.41
N ASN A 443 3.29 11.02 46.22
CA ASN A 443 4.49 11.71 45.75
C ASN A 443 5.42 10.80 44.91
N TRP A 444 5.41 9.48 45.13
CA TRP A 444 6.13 8.52 44.29
C TRP A 444 5.49 8.39 42.90
N LEU A 445 4.16 8.27 42.82
CA LEU A 445 3.40 8.26 41.55
C LEU A 445 3.61 9.54 40.73
N LYS A 446 3.65 10.71 41.39
CA LYS A 446 3.89 11.99 40.71
C LYS A 446 5.32 12.15 40.19
N ARG A 447 6.30 11.47 40.79
CA ARG A 447 7.71 11.43 40.31
C ARG A 447 7.93 10.40 39.20
N PHE A 448 7.13 9.34 39.15
CA PHE A 448 7.25 8.27 38.14
C PHE A 448 6.71 8.72 36.76
N PHE A 449 5.64 9.53 36.72
CA PHE A 449 5.07 10.07 35.48
C PHE A 449 5.50 11.52 35.16
N GLY A 450 6.40 12.09 35.97
CA GLY A 450 6.79 13.50 35.93
C GLY A 450 8.12 13.82 35.25
N LYS A 451 8.52 13.08 34.21
CA LYS A 451 9.65 13.45 33.35
C LYS A 451 9.23 13.47 31.88
N ALA A 452 8.65 14.59 31.46
CA ALA A 452 8.73 15.05 30.09
C ALA A 452 10.05 15.85 29.93
N PRO A 453 10.84 15.68 28.85
CA PRO A 453 11.96 16.56 28.57
C PRO A 453 11.42 17.94 28.16
N GLY A 454 11.84 18.97 28.91
CA GLY A 454 11.54 20.36 28.60
C GLY A 454 12.33 20.87 27.39
N ARG A 455 11.81 21.94 26.78
CA ARG A 455 12.48 22.77 25.78
C ARG A 455 13.86 23.21 26.28
N ASP A 456 14.91 22.55 25.81
CA ASP A 456 16.17 23.13 25.32
C ASP A 456 17.07 21.96 24.84
N GLY A 457 17.70 22.16 23.70
CA GLY A 457 18.31 21.09 22.89
C GLY A 457 19.59 20.47 23.45
N ALA A 458 19.83 19.22 23.04
CA ALA A 458 21.15 18.59 22.88
C ALA A 458 20.95 17.35 21.98
N ALA A 459 21.42 17.40 20.74
CA ALA A 459 22.68 16.80 20.28
C ALA A 459 22.63 15.26 20.24
N LEU A 460 22.39 14.73 19.03
CA LEU A 460 22.54 13.32 18.70
C LEU A 460 24.00 13.06 18.31
N GLU A 461 24.73 12.29 19.12
CA GLU A 461 25.83 11.48 18.62
C GLU A 461 25.27 10.08 18.34
N TRP A 462 25.24 9.71 17.06
CA TRP A 462 25.50 8.37 16.55
C TRP A 462 26.12 8.49 15.17
#